data_AF-A0A2W5EJ22-F1
#
_entry.id   AF-A0A2W5EJ22-F1
#
_cell.length_a   1.000
_cell.length_b   1.000
_cell.length_c   1.000
_cell.angle_alpha   90.00
_cell.angle_beta   90.00
_cell.angle_gamma   90.00
#
_symmetry.space_group_name_H-M   'P 1'
#
loop_
_entity.id
_entity.type
_entity.pdbx_description
1 polymer ?
#
loop_
_entity_poly.entity_id
_entity_poly.type
_entity_poly.pdbx_seq_one_letter_code
_entity_poly.pdbx_strand_id
1 'polypeptide(L)'
;METNFYELSSKLSDNQDFKFEQLKGKIVLIVNIATKCGFTPQLEGLENLYKKYKDKGLEILGFPCDQFMHQNPESDADTSSFCQLNFGLTFPIMQKCEV
;
A
#
# COMPACT_ATOMS: atom_id res chain seq x y z
N MET A 1 -8.27 8.23 -24.61
CA MET A 1 -9.14 8.39 -23.43
C MET A 1 -8.22 8.49 -22.24
N GLU A 2 -8.31 9.58 -21.47
CA GLU A 2 -7.62 9.64 -20.18
C GLU A 2 -8.41 8.79 -19.19
N THR A 3 -7.76 7.78 -18.59
CA THR A 3 -8.37 6.95 -17.56
C THR A 3 -8.47 7.76 -16.28
N ASN A 4 -9.67 7.90 -15.73
CA ASN A 4 -9.86 8.59 -14.46
C ASN A 4 -9.36 7.71 -13.32
N PHE A 5 -8.58 8.28 -12.39
CA PHE A 5 -8.09 7.56 -11.21
C PHE A 5 -9.19 6.80 -10.45
N TYR A 6 -10.39 7.39 -10.34
CA TYR A 6 -11.50 6.81 -9.58
C TYR A 6 -12.22 5.65 -10.29
N GLU A 7 -11.92 5.41 -11.58
CA GLU A 7 -12.42 4.25 -12.33
C GLU A 7 -11.53 3.01 -12.12
N LEU A 8 -10.36 3.17 -11.51
CA LEU A 8 -9.43 2.10 -11.22
C LEU A 8 -9.87 1.26 -10.01
N SER A 9 -9.35 0.05 -9.94
CA SER A 9 -9.44 -0.81 -8.77
C SER A 9 -8.18 -1.64 -8.63
N SER A 10 -7.95 -2.14 -7.42
CA SER A 10 -6.95 -3.16 -7.13
C SER A 10 -7.56 -4.24 -6.23
N LYS A 11 -6.75 -5.18 -5.78
CA LYS A 11 -7.12 -6.21 -4.81
C LYS A 11 -6.34 -6.02 -3.55
N LEU A 12 -6.97 -6.24 -2.40
CA LEU A 12 -6.30 -6.35 -1.11
C LEU A 12 -5.56 -7.69 -1.00
N SER A 13 -4.65 -7.80 -0.03
CA SER A 13 -3.89 -9.04 0.21
C SER A 13 -4.76 -10.29 0.43
N ASP A 14 -6.04 -10.12 0.80
CA ASP A 14 -7.03 -11.19 1.00
C ASP A 14 -7.96 -11.42 -0.21
N ASN A 15 -7.60 -10.90 -1.40
CA ASN A 15 -8.37 -10.94 -2.65
C ASN A 15 -9.66 -10.11 -2.68
N GLN A 16 -9.96 -9.30 -1.68
CA GLN A 16 -11.10 -8.38 -1.74
C GLN A 16 -10.83 -7.23 -2.72
N ASP A 17 -11.82 -6.86 -3.53
CA ASP A 17 -11.69 -5.74 -4.46
C ASP A 17 -11.66 -4.40 -3.72
N PHE A 18 -10.66 -3.57 -4.05
CA PHE A 18 -10.51 -2.21 -3.56
C PHE A 18 -10.77 -1.22 -4.70
N LYS A 19 -12.00 -0.67 -4.76
CA LYS A 19 -12.39 0.32 -5.77
C LYS A 19 -11.87 1.69 -5.41
N PHE A 20 -11.18 2.39 -6.32
CA PHE A 20 -10.59 3.70 -6.00
C PHE A 20 -11.63 4.81 -5.91
N GLU A 21 -12.85 4.57 -6.42
CA GLU A 21 -14.00 5.45 -6.18
C GLU A 21 -14.22 5.80 -4.70
N GLN A 22 -13.95 4.88 -3.77
CA GLN A 22 -14.08 5.13 -2.33
C GLN A 22 -13.11 6.17 -1.77
N LEU A 23 -12.12 6.58 -2.57
CA LEU A 23 -11.10 7.57 -2.24
C LEU A 23 -11.50 8.99 -2.64
N LYS A 24 -12.65 9.18 -3.30
CA LYS A 24 -13.14 10.51 -3.69
C LYS A 24 -13.16 11.46 -2.49
N GLY A 25 -12.55 12.63 -2.66
CA GLY A 25 -12.46 13.66 -1.62
C GLY A 25 -11.34 13.45 -0.59
N LYS A 26 -10.54 12.39 -0.71
CA LYS A 26 -9.33 12.15 0.10
C LYS A 26 -8.08 12.62 -0.63
N ILE A 27 -7.05 12.97 0.13
CA ILE A 27 -5.68 13.06 -0.37
C ILE A 27 -5.13 11.64 -0.37
N VAL A 28 -4.72 11.13 -1.53
CA VAL A 28 -4.23 9.75 -1.66
C VAL A 28 -2.73 9.75 -1.88
N LEU A 29 -2.00 9.04 -1.02
CA LEU A 29 -0.58 8.74 -1.19
C LEU A 29 -0.43 7.27 -1.56
N ILE A 30 0.07 7.01 -2.76
CA ILE A 30 0.32 5.65 -3.27
C ILE A 30 1.82 5.38 -3.17
N VAL A 31 2.18 4.26 -2.56
CA VAL A 31 3.58 3.90 -2.33
C VAL A 31 3.80 2.46 -2.78
N ASN A 32 4.72 2.26 -3.73
CA ASN A 32 5.25 0.93 -3.99
C ASN A 32 6.22 0.54 -2.86
N ILE A 33 6.02 -0.62 -2.24
CA ILE A 33 6.75 -1.06 -1.04
C ILE A 33 7.47 -2.39 -1.28
N ALA A 34 8.49 -2.64 -0.46
CA ALA A 34 9.23 -3.90 -0.44
C ALA A 34 9.67 -4.25 0.99
N THR A 35 9.74 -5.55 1.31
CA THR A 35 10.10 -6.07 2.64
C THR A 35 11.60 -6.19 2.89
N LYS A 36 12.42 -6.32 1.84
CA LYS A 36 13.89 -6.51 1.90
C LYS A 36 14.67 -5.34 1.31
N CYS A 37 14.10 -4.14 1.38
CA CYS A 37 14.73 -2.93 0.89
C CYS A 37 15.49 -2.20 2.00
N GLY A 38 16.59 -1.53 1.67
CA GLY A 38 17.28 -0.64 2.62
C GLY A 38 16.39 0.52 3.11
N PHE A 39 15.30 0.81 2.40
CA PHE A 39 14.30 1.80 2.76
C PHE A 39 13.06 1.22 3.46
N THR A 40 12.98 -0.10 3.69
CA THR A 40 11.87 -0.71 4.44
C THR A 40 11.61 -0.05 5.81
N PRO A 41 12.61 0.48 6.56
CA PRO A 41 12.34 1.26 7.78
C PRO A 41 11.45 2.50 7.58
N GLN A 42 11.31 3.03 6.36
CA GLN A 42 10.41 4.16 6.08
C GLN A 42 8.93 3.82 6.30
N LEU A 43 8.56 2.53 6.33
CA LEU A 43 7.20 2.08 6.61
C LEU A 43 6.68 2.59 7.97
N GLU A 44 7.55 2.70 8.98
CA GLU A 44 7.19 3.29 10.28
C GLU A 44 6.84 4.78 10.14
N GLY A 45 7.60 5.52 9.33
CA GLY A 45 7.33 6.92 9.03
C GLY A 45 5.99 7.11 8.30
N LEU A 46 5.67 6.23 7.35
CA LEU A 46 4.39 6.22 6.65
C LEU A 46 3.22 5.92 7.58
N GLU A 47 3.37 4.95 8.49
CA GLU A 47 2.35 4.62 9.47
C GLU A 47 2.10 5.79 10.45
N ASN A 48 3.17 6.45 10.91
CA ASN A 48 3.07 7.66 11.74
C ASN A 48 2.37 8.81 10.99
N LEU A 49 2.67 8.99 9.70
CA LEU A 49 1.99 9.96 8.85
C LEU A 49 0.50 9.62 8.71
N TYR A 50 0.18 8.35 8.44
CA TYR A 50 -1.19 7.88 8.29
C TYR A 50 -2.00 8.10 9.57
N LYS A 51 -1.50 7.63 10.72
CA LYS A 51 -2.13 7.83 12.03
C LYS A 51 -2.40 9.30 12.33
N LYS A 52 -1.50 10.21 11.93
CA LYS A 52 -1.63 11.65 12.18
C LYS A 52 -2.67 12.35 11.30
N TYR A 53 -2.89 11.87 10.07
CA TYR A 53 -3.68 12.61 9.07
C TYR A 53 -4.86 11.84 8.48
N LYS A 54 -5.05 10.55 8.80
CA LYS A 54 -6.17 9.75 8.27
C LYS A 54 -7.54 10.37 8.55
N ASP A 55 -7.75 10.86 9.78
CA ASP A 55 -8.99 11.52 10.19
C ASP A 55 -9.15 12.93 9.59
N LYS A 56 -8.10 13.44 8.91
CA LYS A 56 -8.10 14.69 8.15
C LYS A 56 -8.19 14.45 6.64
N GLY A 57 -8.46 13.21 6.21
CA GLY A 57 -8.69 12.86 4.82
C GLY A 57 -7.47 12.34 4.07
N LEU A 58 -6.36 11.99 4.74
CA LEU A 58 -5.25 11.27 4.09
C LEU A 58 -5.57 9.77 3.99
N GLU A 59 -5.42 9.19 2.81
CA GLU A 59 -5.35 7.73 2.62
C GLU A 59 -3.95 7.35 2.10
N ILE A 60 -3.34 6.32 2.68
CA ILE A 60 -2.11 5.73 2.14
C ILE A 60 -2.46 4.34 1.59
N LEU A 61 -1.98 4.00 0.40
CA LEU A 61 -2.11 2.67 -0.17
C LEU A 61 -0.73 2.09 -0.45
N GLY A 62 -0.42 0.96 0.19
CA GLY A 62 0.82 0.22 -0.03
C GLY A 62 0.67 -0.82 -1.13
N PHE A 63 1.52 -0.77 -2.15
CA PHE A 63 1.56 -1.72 -3.26
C PHE A 63 2.88 -2.50 -3.23
N PRO A 64 2.89 -3.75 -2.77
CA PRO A 64 4.10 -4.58 -2.85
C PRO A 64 4.60 -4.68 -4.29
N CYS A 65 5.92 -4.62 -4.51
CA CYS A 65 6.52 -4.75 -5.84
C CYS A 65 7.86 -5.48 -5.75
N ASP A 66 8.09 -6.46 -6.63
CA ASP A 66 9.31 -7.27 -6.64
C ASP A 66 10.29 -6.95 -7.79
N GLN A 67 9.95 -6.01 -8.67
CA GLN A 67 10.80 -5.69 -9.83
C GLN A 67 12.04 -4.86 -9.49
N PHE A 68 12.12 -4.32 -8.28
CA PHE A 68 13.28 -3.57 -7.81
C PHE A 68 14.23 -4.49 -7.05
N MET A 69 15.16 -5.12 -7.79
CA MET A 69 16.20 -6.01 -7.24
C MET A 69 15.66 -7.21 -6.44
N HIS A 70 14.46 -7.70 -6.75
CA HIS A 70 13.82 -8.84 -6.08
C HIS A 70 13.71 -8.69 -4.56
N GLN A 71 13.34 -7.49 -4.10
CA GLN A 71 13.28 -7.12 -2.68
C GLN A 71 11.92 -7.41 -2.03
N ASN A 72 10.96 -8.01 -2.73
CA ASN A 72 9.69 -8.46 -2.18
C ASN A 72 9.26 -9.82 -2.78
N PRO A 73 10.10 -10.88 -2.67
CA PRO A 73 9.82 -12.16 -3.32
C PRO A 73 8.68 -12.94 -2.63
N GLU A 74 8.28 -12.55 -1.42
CA GLU A 74 7.24 -13.20 -0.63
C GLU A 74 5.86 -13.15 -1.29
N SER A 75 4.94 -14.01 -0.84
CA SER A 75 3.52 -13.93 -1.24
C SER A 75 2.85 -12.65 -0.71
N ASP A 76 1.67 -12.30 -1.24
CA ASP A 76 0.88 -11.15 -0.75
C ASP A 76 0.52 -11.29 0.74
N ALA A 77 0.13 -12.50 1.15
CA ALA A 77 -0.23 -12.81 2.54
C ALA A 77 0.99 -12.68 3.48
N ASP A 78 2.14 -13.19 3.06
CA ASP A 78 3.38 -13.08 3.83
C ASP A 78 3.89 -11.64 3.90
N THR A 79 3.78 -10.87 2.81
CA THR A 79 4.14 -9.45 2.77
C THR A 79 3.27 -8.64 3.72
N SER A 80 1.95 -8.84 3.67
CA SER A 80 0.99 -8.17 4.54
C SER A 80 1.25 -8.52 6.02
N SER A 81 1.46 -9.81 6.32
CA SER A 81 1.81 -10.27 7.66
C SER A 81 3.12 -9.67 8.17
N PHE A 82 4.16 -9.62 7.32
CA PHE A 82 5.43 -8.99 7.67
C PHE A 82 5.25 -7.51 8.02
N CYS A 83 4.52 -6.77 7.19
CA CYS A 83 4.26 -5.35 7.40
C CYS A 83 3.50 -5.10 8.71
N GLN A 84 2.47 -5.91 8.99
CA GLN A 84 1.70 -5.81 10.22
C GLN A 84 2.53 -6.16 11.46
N LEU A 85 3.28 -7.27 11.43
CA LEU A 85 4.04 -7.76 12.59
C LEU A 85 5.23 -6.87 12.93
N ASN A 86 5.92 -6.33 11.93
CA ASN A 86 7.16 -5.58 12.15
C ASN A 86 6.96 -4.07 12.27
N PHE A 87 5.93 -3.52 11.61
CA PHE A 87 5.71 -2.06 11.56
C PHE A 87 4.33 -1.63 12.05
N GLY A 88 3.43 -2.57 12.36
CA GLY A 88 2.08 -2.27 12.83
C GLY A 88 1.29 -1.43 11.83
N LEU A 89 1.51 -1.65 10.52
CA LEU A 89 0.84 -0.90 9.47
C LEU A 89 -0.67 -1.05 9.59
N THR A 90 -1.39 0.06 9.51
CA THR A 90 -2.85 0.10 9.60
C THR A 90 -3.52 0.61 8.32
N PHE A 91 -2.74 1.13 7.37
CA PHE A 91 -3.26 1.48 6.05
C PHE A 91 -3.38 0.25 5.13
N PRO A 92 -4.26 0.29 4.11
CA PRO A 92 -4.48 -0.83 3.20
C PRO A 92 -3.22 -1.25 2.42
N ILE A 93 -2.95 -2.56 2.41
CA ILE A 93 -1.93 -3.20 1.57
C ILE A 93 -2.62 -3.96 0.45
N MET A 94 -2.29 -3.60 -0.79
CA MET A 94 -2.80 -4.24 -1.99
C MET A 94 -2.02 -5.53 -2.29
N GLN A 95 -2.49 -6.30 -3.25
CA GLN A 95 -1.71 -7.36 -3.87
C GLN A 95 -0.50 -6.77 -4.59
N LYS A 96 0.52 -7.60 -4.72
CA LYS A 96 1.72 -7.27 -5.46
C LYS A 96 1.37 -6.81 -6.87
N CYS A 97 1.92 -5.68 -7.27
CA CYS A 97 1.75 -5.15 -8.61
C CYS A 97 3.07 -5.14 -9.36
N GLU A 98 2.95 -5.04 -10.68
CA GLU A 98 4.05 -4.72 -11.57
C GLU A 98 4.05 -3.20 -11.87
N VAL A 99 5.23 -2.61 -11.92
CA VAL A 99 5.56 -1.19 -12.15
C VAL A 99 6.48 -1.10 -13.36
#